data_AF-A0AAW9EGC7-F1
#
_entry.id   AF-A0AAW9EGC7-F1
#
_cell.length_a   1.000
_cell.length_b   1.000
_cell.length_c   1.000
_cell.angle_alpha   90.00
_cell.angle_beta   90.00
_cell.angle_gamma   90.00
#
_symmetry.space_group_name_H-M   'P 1'
#
loop_
_entity.id
_entity.type
_entity.pdbx_description
1 polymer ?
#
loop_
_entity_poly.entity_id
_entity_poly.type
_entity_poly.pdbx_seq_one_letter_code
_entity_poly.pdbx_strand_id
1 'polypeptide(L)'
;GNLSIIDTLPTATGGTPFQREVWKTLRTIPCGQVMHYGQLAEQLGRPGAARAVGAANGSNPISIVVPCHRVIGRNGTMTGYAGGV
;
A
#
# COMPACT_ATOMS: atom_id res chain seq x y z
N GLY A 1 -22.77 -1.03 -6.57
CA GLY A 1 -21.81 -1.75 -7.45
C GLY A 1 -20.87 -2.58 -6.60
N ASN A 2 -20.29 -3.66 -7.14
CA ASN A 2 -19.35 -4.51 -6.41
C ASN A 2 -17.96 -3.85 -6.33
N LEU A 3 -17.51 -3.50 -5.13
CA LEU A 3 -16.23 -2.82 -4.91
C LEU A 3 -15.00 -3.73 -5.02
N SER A 4 -15.16 -5.06 -4.90
CA SER A 4 -14.05 -6.01 -5.04
C SER A 4 -13.62 -6.25 -6.49
N ILE A 5 -14.39 -5.76 -7.46
CA ILE A 5 -14.07 -5.95 -8.89
C ILE A 5 -12.74 -5.32 -9.28
N ILE A 6 -12.32 -4.26 -8.57
CA ILE A 6 -11.03 -3.60 -8.84
C ILE A 6 -9.85 -4.52 -8.52
N ASP A 7 -10.01 -5.44 -7.57
CA ASP A 7 -8.96 -6.36 -7.14
C ASP A 7 -8.68 -7.43 -8.20
N THR A 8 -9.55 -7.62 -9.20
CA THR A 8 -9.34 -8.57 -10.30
C THR A 8 -8.61 -7.96 -11.50
N LEU A 9 -8.36 -6.65 -11.50
CA LEU A 9 -7.66 -6.00 -12.60
C LEU A 9 -6.19 -6.45 -12.65
N PRO A 10 -5.67 -6.84 -13.82
CA PRO A 10 -4.26 -7.16 -13.97
C PRO A 10 -3.42 -5.89 -13.79
N THR A 11 -2.31 -5.99 -13.06
CA THR A 11 -1.39 -4.87 -12.84
C THR A 11 0.03 -5.30 -13.17
N ALA A 12 0.72 -4.50 -13.97
CA ALA A 12 2.16 -4.61 -14.20
C ALA A 12 2.83 -3.31 -13.75
N THR A 13 3.77 -3.40 -12.82
CA THR A 13 4.45 -2.23 -12.24
C THR A 13 5.95 -2.29 -12.49
N GLY A 14 6.53 -1.22 -13.06
CA GLY A 14 7.97 -0.98 -12.98
C GLY A 14 8.35 -0.53 -11.57
N GLY A 15 9.55 -0.87 -11.09
CA GLY A 15 10.02 -0.52 -9.75
C GLY A 15 11.07 -1.50 -9.22
N THR A 16 11.65 -1.21 -8.05
CA THR A 16 12.59 -2.12 -7.38
C THR A 16 11.88 -3.39 -6.89
N PRO A 17 12.60 -4.49 -6.63
CA PRO A 17 12.01 -5.69 -6.03
C PRO A 17 11.23 -5.39 -4.74
N PHE A 18 11.75 -4.51 -3.88
CA PHE A 18 11.09 -4.09 -2.65
C PHE A 18 9.79 -3.32 -2.91
N GLN A 19 9.79 -2.38 -3.85
CA GLN A 19 8.58 -1.65 -4.21
C GLN A 19 7.47 -2.59 -4.71
N ARG A 20 7.82 -3.54 -5.59
CA ARG A 20 6.86 -4.53 -6.10
C ARG A 20 6.29 -5.41 -4.99
N GLU A 21 7.11 -5.80 -4.01
CA GLU A 21 6.68 -6.57 -2.85
C GLU A 21 5.67 -5.79 -1.99
N VAL A 22 5.96 -4.51 -1.73
CA VAL A 22 5.05 -3.60 -1.02
C VAL A 22 3.73 -3.49 -1.77
N TRP A 23 3.75 -3.16 -3.08
CA TRP A 23 2.53 -2.99 -3.88
C TRP A 23 1.69 -4.25 -4.00
N LYS A 24 2.32 -5.42 -4.09
CA LYS A 24 1.62 -6.71 -4.05
C LYS A 24 0.89 -6.89 -2.72
N THR A 25 1.54 -6.52 -1.61
CA THR A 25 0.96 -6.65 -0.26
C THR A 25 -0.16 -5.62 -0.04
N LEU A 26 -0.07 -4.42 -0.60
CA LEU A 26 -1.16 -3.44 -0.55
C LEU A 26 -2.48 -4.00 -1.08
N ARG A 27 -2.43 -4.81 -2.15
CA ARG A 27 -3.63 -5.45 -2.74
C ARG A 27 -4.31 -6.47 -1.83
N THR A 28 -3.70 -6.85 -0.69
CA THR A 28 -4.34 -7.71 0.30
C THR A 28 -5.21 -6.92 1.28
N ILE A 29 -5.17 -5.58 1.27
CA ILE A 29 -5.97 -4.74 2.17
C ILE A 29 -7.38 -4.58 1.58
N PRO A 30 -8.44 -5.11 2.20
CA PRO A 30 -9.79 -5.05 1.64
C PRO A 30 -10.33 -3.62 1.54
N CYS A 31 -11.33 -3.42 0.67
CA CYS A 31 -12.05 -2.16 0.62
C CYS A 31 -12.73 -1.86 1.98
N GLY A 32 -12.65 -0.60 2.43
CA GLY A 32 -13.19 -0.18 3.73
C GLY A 32 -12.31 -0.53 4.94
N GLN A 33 -11.16 -1.16 4.73
CA GLN A 33 -10.18 -1.47 5.77
C GLN A 33 -8.90 -0.65 5.58
N VAL A 34 -8.17 -0.46 6.69
CA VAL A 34 -6.89 0.23 6.71
C VAL A 34 -5.83 -0.64 7.37
N MET A 35 -4.57 -0.38 7.05
CA MET A 35 -3.40 -1.01 7.66
C MET A 35 -2.39 0.06 8.08
N HIS A 36 -1.66 -0.18 9.17
CA HIS A 36 -0.58 0.73 9.55
C HIS A 36 0.73 0.40 8.84
N TYR A 37 1.56 1.41 8.57
CA TYR A 37 2.89 1.21 7.96
C TYR A 37 3.77 0.20 8.72
N GLY A 38 3.67 0.17 10.05
CA GLY A 38 4.38 -0.81 10.88
C GLY A 38 3.91 -2.24 10.66
N GLN A 39 2.59 -2.46 10.63
CA GLN A 39 1.98 -3.76 10.38
C GLN A 39 2.32 -4.27 8.97
N LEU A 40 2.28 -3.37 7.98
CA LEU A 40 2.67 -3.71 6.62
C LEU A 40 4.15 -4.13 6.55
N ALA A 41 5.02 -3.45 7.29
CA ALA A 41 6.43 -3.82 7.39
C ALA A 41 6.65 -5.17 8.09
N GLU A 42 5.87 -5.49 9.13
CA GLU A 42 5.87 -6.80 9.79
C GLU A 42 5.39 -7.91 8.84
N GLN A 43 4.31 -7.68 8.08
CA GLN A 43 3.79 -8.64 7.10
C GLN A 43 4.80 -8.91 5.96
N LEU A 44 5.64 -7.93 5.63
CA LEU A 44 6.74 -8.05 4.67
C LEU A 44 8.00 -8.72 5.27
N GLY A 45 7.96 -9.17 6.53
CA GLY A 45 9.11 -9.77 7.22
C GLY A 45 10.22 -8.76 7.53
N ARG A 46 9.90 -7.47 7.58
CA ARG A 46 10.85 -6.36 7.79
C ARG A 46 10.40 -5.48 8.98
N PRO A 47 10.32 -6.03 10.20
CA PRO A 47 9.91 -5.25 11.37
C PRO A 47 10.79 -4.00 11.54
N GLY A 48 10.17 -2.86 11.82
CA GLY A 48 10.86 -1.56 11.91
C GLY A 48 11.06 -0.80 10.60
N ALA A 49 10.77 -1.40 9.44
CA ALA A 49 10.95 -0.76 8.12
C ALA A 49 9.79 0.17 7.69
N ALA A 50 8.98 0.67 8.62
CA ALA A 50 7.77 1.46 8.33
C ALA A 50 8.03 2.68 7.42
N ARG A 51 9.16 3.39 7.61
CA ARG A 51 9.54 4.53 6.76
C ARG A 51 9.85 4.12 5.32
N ALA A 52 10.58 3.03 5.14
CA ALA A 52 10.93 2.52 3.81
C ALA A 52 9.67 2.03 3.07
N VAL A 53 8.77 1.34 3.80
CA VAL A 53 7.45 0.94 3.29
C VAL A 53 6.62 2.17 2.90
N GLY A 54 6.63 3.24 3.70
CA GLY A 54 5.98 4.51 3.37
C GLY A 54 6.49 5.14 2.07
N ALA A 55 7.81 5.17 1.87
CA ALA A 55 8.40 5.67 0.62
C ALA A 55 8.00 4.81 -0.60
N ALA A 56 7.99 3.49 -0.45
CA ALA A 56 7.52 2.57 -1.50
C ALA A 56 6.02 2.73 -1.79
N ASN A 57 5.19 2.92 -0.75
CA ASN A 57 3.76 3.21 -0.87
C ASN A 57 3.50 4.51 -1.66
N GLY A 58 4.24 5.57 -1.35
CA GLY A 58 4.17 6.86 -2.06
C GLY A 58 4.68 6.82 -3.50
N SER A 59 5.47 5.81 -3.85
CA SER A 59 5.99 5.61 -5.21
C SER A 59 5.07 4.77 -6.10
N ASN A 60 3.87 4.41 -5.63
CA ASN A 60 2.93 3.56 -6.37
C ASN A 60 2.49 4.21 -7.70
N PRO A 61 2.78 3.60 -8.87
CA PRO A 61 2.38 4.16 -10.16
C PRO A 61 0.92 3.89 -10.54
N ILE A 62 0.22 2.99 -9.84
CA ILE A 62 -1.16 2.58 -10.16
C ILE A 62 -2.08 2.89 -8.97
N SER A 63 -2.46 4.15 -8.84
CA SER A 63 -3.38 4.58 -7.78
C SER A 63 -4.74 3.88 -7.87
N ILE A 64 -5.43 3.79 -6.72
CA ILE A 64 -6.74 3.14 -6.52
C ILE A 64 -6.71 1.61 -6.70
N VAL A 65 -6.22 1.09 -7.83
CA VAL A 65 -6.12 -0.37 -8.10
C VAL A 65 -5.07 -1.03 -7.21
N VAL A 66 -3.90 -0.40 -7.06
CA VAL A 66 -2.98 -0.71 -5.96
C VAL A 66 -3.32 0.27 -4.83
N PRO A 67 -3.91 -0.20 -3.71
CA PRO A 67 -4.64 0.67 -2.79
C PRO A 67 -3.71 1.35 -1.76
N CYS A 68 -2.79 2.20 -2.24
CA CYS A 68 -1.85 2.93 -1.38
C CYS A 68 -2.51 3.95 -0.42
N HIS A 69 -3.77 4.30 -0.66
CA HIS A 69 -4.60 5.13 0.23
C HIS A 69 -5.12 4.38 1.46
N ARG A 70 -4.99 3.05 1.51
CA ARG A 70 -5.46 2.22 2.64
C ARG A 70 -4.38 2.02 3.72
N VAL A 71 -3.24 2.70 3.60
CA VAL A 71 -2.17 2.63 4.61
C VAL A 71 -2.03 3.96 5.33
N ILE A 72 -2.00 3.92 6.66
CA ILE A 72 -2.00 5.11 7.52
C ILE A 72 -0.90 5.06 8.57
N GLY A 73 -0.53 6.21 9.11
CA GLY A 73 0.37 6.32 10.27
C GLY A 73 -0.24 5.69 11.54
N ARG A 74 0.61 5.39 12.52
CA ARG A 74 0.19 4.78 13.81
C ARG A 74 -0.77 5.67 14.61
N ASN A 75 -0.75 6.98 14.38
CA ASN A 75 -1.61 7.94 15.08
C ASN A 75 -2.93 8.22 14.33
N GLY A 76 -3.31 7.37 13.37
CA GLY A 76 -4.53 7.58 12.56
C GLY A 76 -4.40 8.68 11.51
N THR A 77 -3.23 9.33 11.40
CA THR A 77 -2.95 10.37 10.40
C THR A 77 -2.70 9.73 9.04
N MET A 78 -3.41 10.21 8.02
CA MET A 78 -3.03 9.95 6.62
C MET A 78 -1.75 10.72 6.31
N THR A 79 -0.72 10.02 5.85
CA THR A 79 0.54 10.60 5.39
C THR A 79 1.08 9.69 4.30
N GLY A 80 1.61 10.21 3.19
CA GLY A 80 2.31 9.37 2.20
C GLY A 80 1.41 8.67 1.18
N TYR A 81 0.20 9.21 0.95
CA TYR A 81 -0.58 8.89 -0.24
C TYR A 81 -0.07 9.71 -1.43
N ALA A 82 0.28 9.04 -2.53
CA ALA A 82 0.82 9.68 -3.74
C ALA A 82 -0.16 10.67 -4.41
N GLY A 83 -1.47 10.53 -4.17
CA GLY A 83 -2.50 11.44 -4.69
C GLY A 83 -2.81 12.63 -3.78
N GLY A 84 -1.99 12.89 -2.75
CA GLY A 84 -2.06 14.09 -1.91
C GLY A 84 -2.87 13.90 -0.62
N VAL A 85 -2.14 13.70 0.49
CA VAL A 85 -2.31 14.29 1.83
C VAL A 85 -0.93 14.34 2.50
#